data_AF-A0AAU3FZZ5-F1
#
_entry.id   AF-A0AAU3FZZ5-F1
#
_cell.length_a   1.000
_cell.length_b   1.000
_cell.length_c   1.000
_cell.angle_alpha   90.00
_cell.angle_beta   90.00
_cell.angle_gamma   90.00
#
_symmetry.space_group_name_H-M   'P 1'
#
loop_
_entity.id
_entity.type
_entity.pdbx_description
1 polymer ?
#
loop_
_entity_poly.entity_id
_entity_poly.type
_entity_poly.pdbx_seq_one_letter_code
_entity_poly.pdbx_strand_id
1 'polypeptide(L)'
;MTDVDLRWLDKTVELSRLCPASATAFAVGAVVVDADGQVIATGYSREGDPHDHAEEAALAKIPADDPRLASATIYSSLEPCTTRASRPRSCTELILAAGIRRVVFAWREPDVFVDCTGAETLRDAGVEVVEIPSLAPHVREVNAHLFDA
;
A
#
# COMPACT_ATOMS: atom_id res chain seq x y z
N MET A 1 -2.77 16.13 -6.09
CA MET A 1 -1.36 15.73 -6.25
C MET A 1 -0.50 16.87 -5.74
N THR A 2 0.26 16.62 -4.68
CA THR A 2 1.22 17.57 -4.11
C THR A 2 2.64 17.03 -4.24
N ASP A 3 3.66 17.90 -4.15
CA ASP A 3 5.07 17.46 -4.10
C ASP A 3 5.33 16.51 -2.91
N VAL A 4 4.54 16.64 -1.84
CA VAL A 4 4.57 15.77 -0.67
C VAL A 4 4.10 14.35 -1.01
N ASP A 5 3.03 14.22 -1.81
CA ASP A 5 2.52 12.91 -2.22
C ASP A 5 3.55 12.15 -3.07
N LEU A 6 4.20 12.85 -4.00
CA LEU A 6 5.25 12.27 -4.85
C LEU A 6 6.41 11.77 -4.00
N ARG A 7 6.90 12.59 -3.05
CA ARG A 7 7.98 12.20 -2.14
C ARG A 7 7.67 10.94 -1.35
N TRP A 8 6.45 10.81 -0.83
CA TRP A 8 6.09 9.63 -0.05
C TRP A 8 5.86 8.40 -0.91
N LEU A 9 5.31 8.55 -2.12
CA LEU A 9 5.21 7.44 -3.06
C LEU A 9 6.58 6.97 -3.55
N ASP A 10 7.52 7.86 -3.85
CA ASP A 10 8.90 7.45 -4.15
C ASP A 10 9.49 6.63 -3.01
N LYS A 11 9.21 7.02 -1.75
CA LYS A 11 9.63 6.23 -0.59
C LYS A 11 9.01 4.82 -0.57
N THR A 12 7.75 4.67 -0.98
CA THR A 12 7.13 3.34 -1.10
C THR A 12 7.83 2.48 -2.15
N VAL A 13 8.29 3.06 -3.26
CA VAL A 13 9.08 2.34 -4.27
C VAL A 13 10.41 1.89 -3.68
N GLU A 14 11.12 2.75 -2.95
CA GLU A 14 12.37 2.35 -2.28
C GLU A 14 12.16 1.18 -1.31
N LEU A 15 11.10 1.23 -0.50
CA LEU A 15 10.75 0.17 0.45
C LEU A 15 10.43 -1.15 -0.26
N SER A 16 9.73 -1.11 -1.40
CA SER A 16 9.41 -2.30 -2.17
C SER A 16 10.65 -3.06 -2.66
N ARG A 17 11.79 -2.36 -2.84
CA ARG A 17 13.06 -3.00 -3.23
C ARG A 17 13.70 -3.82 -2.10
N LEU A 18 13.21 -3.68 -0.86
CA LEU A 18 13.65 -4.47 0.29
C LEU A 18 12.90 -5.80 0.42
N CYS A 19 11.83 -6.01 -0.36
CA CYS A 19 11.04 -7.22 -0.30
C CYS A 19 11.89 -8.47 -0.62
N PRO A 20 11.79 -9.54 0.18
CA PRO A 20 12.22 -10.86 -0.24
C PRO A 20 11.65 -11.23 -1.61
N ALA A 21 12.45 -11.89 -2.44
CA ALA A 21 12.03 -12.30 -3.79
C ALA A 21 10.81 -13.24 -3.75
N SER A 22 9.94 -13.12 -4.74
CA SER A 22 8.77 -13.99 -4.93
C SER A 22 8.46 -14.13 -6.40
N ALA A 23 8.03 -15.32 -6.84
CA ALA A 23 7.53 -15.53 -8.21
C ALA A 23 6.00 -15.42 -8.30
N THR A 24 5.32 -15.25 -7.17
CA THR A 24 3.85 -15.38 -7.07
C THR A 24 3.21 -14.24 -6.28
N ALA A 25 3.95 -13.17 -6.00
CA ALA A 25 3.44 -12.01 -5.27
C ALA A 25 4.24 -10.75 -5.59
N PHE A 26 3.54 -9.63 -5.74
CA PHE A 26 4.18 -8.34 -5.93
C PHE A 26 5.06 -7.94 -4.74
N ALA A 27 6.15 -7.23 -5.03
CA ALA A 27 6.92 -6.44 -4.11
C ALA A 27 6.26 -5.05 -3.98
N VAL A 28 5.75 -4.75 -2.79
CA VAL A 28 5.00 -3.53 -2.47
C VAL A 28 5.64 -2.87 -1.26
N GLY A 29 5.69 -1.54 -1.25
CA GLY A 29 6.05 -0.76 -0.07
C GLY A 29 4.89 0.12 0.38
N ALA A 30 4.84 0.43 1.68
CA ALA A 30 3.84 1.29 2.28
C ALA A 30 4.43 2.23 3.33
N VAL A 31 3.87 3.43 3.43
CA VAL A 31 4.22 4.44 4.44
C VAL A 31 2.93 5.00 5.03
N VAL A 32 2.82 5.04 6.35
CA VAL A 32 1.74 5.72 7.07
C VAL A 32 2.29 7.02 7.63
N VAL A 33 1.67 8.15 7.27
CA VAL A 33 2.13 9.50 7.61
C VAL A 33 1.00 10.23 8.34
N ASP A 34 1.31 10.92 9.44
CA ASP A 34 0.35 11.74 10.17
C ASP A 34 0.08 13.09 9.47
N ALA A 35 -0.86 13.87 10.02
CA ALA A 35 -1.26 15.17 9.48
C ALA A 35 -0.14 16.23 9.51
N ASP A 36 0.88 16.07 10.37
CA ASP A 36 2.03 16.96 10.47
C ASP A 36 3.16 16.54 9.51
N GLY A 37 2.92 15.52 8.68
CA GLY A 37 3.86 15.03 7.69
C GLY A 37 4.98 14.16 8.29
N GLN A 38 4.79 13.61 9.49
CA GLN A 38 5.73 12.68 10.11
C GLN A 38 5.34 11.22 9.81
N VAL A 39 6.35 10.39 9.61
CA VAL A 39 6.14 8.95 9.41
C VAL A 39 5.75 8.31 10.74
N ILE A 40 4.56 7.68 10.78
CA ILE A 40 4.11 6.87 11.91
C ILE A 40 4.75 5.48 11.82
N ALA A 41 4.64 4.84 10.64
CA ALA A 41 5.21 3.53 10.38
C ALA A 41 5.47 3.34 8.88
N THR A 42 6.31 2.36 8.57
CA THR A 42 6.57 1.89 7.20
C THR A 42 6.37 0.38 7.15
N GLY A 43 6.16 -0.16 5.96
CA GLY A 43 6.10 -1.59 5.72
C GLY A 43 6.49 -1.93 4.29
N TYR A 44 6.87 -3.18 4.08
CA TYR A 44 7.03 -3.75 2.75
C TYR A 44 6.56 -5.20 2.74
N SER A 45 6.17 -5.71 1.57
CA SER A 45 5.67 -7.09 1.48
C SER A 45 6.72 -8.07 2.01
N ARG A 46 6.27 -9.03 2.81
CA ARG A 46 7.12 -10.09 3.40
C ARG A 46 8.19 -9.60 4.37
N GLU A 47 7.98 -8.47 5.03
CA GLU A 47 8.92 -7.93 6.03
C GLU A 47 9.02 -8.80 7.30
N GLY A 48 7.89 -9.30 7.81
CA GLY A 48 7.84 -10.15 9.01
C GLY A 48 7.40 -11.58 8.73
N ASP A 49 6.32 -11.76 7.95
CA ASP A 49 5.77 -13.06 7.54
C ASP A 49 5.74 -13.16 5.99
N PRO A 50 6.01 -14.33 5.39
CA PRO A 50 5.92 -14.54 3.93
C PRO A 50 4.60 -14.15 3.26
N HIS A 51 3.53 -13.95 4.02
CA HIS A 51 2.21 -13.57 3.53
C HIS A 51 1.85 -12.10 3.78
N ASP A 52 2.69 -11.34 4.47
CA ASP A 52 2.40 -9.95 4.78
C ASP A 52 2.37 -9.10 3.50
N HIS A 53 1.29 -8.33 3.37
CA HIS A 53 1.24 -7.22 2.43
C HIS A 53 1.86 -5.98 3.10
N ALA A 54 2.32 -5.02 2.29
CA ALA A 54 3.02 -3.84 2.80
C ALA A 54 2.15 -2.99 3.75
N GLU A 55 0.87 -2.81 3.42
CA GLU A 55 -0.07 -2.04 4.24
C GLU A 55 -0.34 -2.75 5.58
N GLU A 56 -0.47 -4.08 5.57
CA GLU A 56 -0.61 -4.89 6.77
C GLU A 56 0.63 -4.78 7.66
N ALA A 57 1.82 -4.93 7.08
CA ALA A 57 3.09 -4.81 7.80
C ALA A 57 3.28 -3.42 8.42
N ALA A 58 2.87 -2.35 7.73
CA ALA A 58 2.93 -0.99 8.25
C ALA A 58 1.92 -0.77 9.39
N LEU A 59 0.66 -1.16 9.20
CA LEU A 59 -0.41 -0.97 10.19
C LEU A 59 -0.20 -1.83 11.44
N ALA A 60 0.36 -3.03 11.32
CA ALA A 60 0.63 -3.91 12.46
C ALA A 60 1.63 -3.34 13.48
N LYS A 61 2.41 -2.32 13.09
CA LYS A 61 3.38 -1.63 13.96
C LYS A 61 2.75 -0.47 14.75
N ILE A 62 1.49 -0.14 14.47
CA ILE A 62 0.77 0.99 15.06
C ILE A 62 -0.27 0.46 16.04
N PRO A 63 -0.34 1.00 17.28
CA PRO A 63 -1.46 0.71 18.17
C PRO A 63 -2.80 1.04 17.50
N ALA A 64 -3.80 0.15 17.64
CA ALA A 64 -5.09 0.32 16.97
C ALA A 64 -5.86 1.58 17.44
N ASP A 65 -5.54 2.08 18.63
CA ASP A 65 -6.10 3.30 19.24
C ASP A 65 -5.20 4.53 19.07
N ASP A 66 -4.18 4.47 18.21
CA ASP A 66 -3.30 5.61 17.95
C ASP A 66 -4.11 6.78 17.37
N PRO A 67 -4.18 7.94 18.06
CA PRO A 67 -5.06 9.04 17.66
C PRO A 67 -4.65 9.68 16.33
N ARG A 68 -3.42 9.44 15.85
CA ARG A 68 -2.92 9.98 14.59
C ARG A 68 -3.56 9.31 13.38
N LEU A 69 -4.06 8.08 13.51
CA LEU A 69 -4.60 7.31 12.38
C LEU A 69 -5.83 7.97 11.72
N ALA A 70 -6.68 8.63 12.50
CA ALA A 70 -7.90 9.27 12.01
C ALA A 70 -7.65 10.41 11.00
N SER A 71 -6.47 11.03 11.05
CA SER A 71 -6.03 12.07 10.12
C SER A 71 -4.83 11.66 9.27
N ALA A 72 -4.38 10.40 9.38
CA ALA A 72 -3.24 9.89 8.64
C ALA A 72 -3.56 9.66 7.17
N THR A 73 -2.50 9.66 6.36
CA THR A 73 -2.50 9.14 5.00
C THR A 73 -1.69 7.85 4.95
N ILE A 74 -2.19 6.83 4.24
CA ILE A 74 -1.38 5.70 3.81
C ILE A 74 -0.97 5.87 2.34
N TYR A 75 0.32 5.76 2.09
CA TYR A 75 0.90 5.69 0.75
C TYR A 75 1.25 4.24 0.46
N SER A 76 0.86 3.72 -0.69
CA SER A 76 1.21 2.37 -1.14
C SER A 76 1.75 2.40 -2.57
N SER A 77 2.78 1.64 -2.89
CA SER A 77 3.31 1.60 -4.26
C SER A 77 2.32 0.98 -5.24
N LEU A 78 1.48 0.05 -4.77
CA LEU A 78 0.46 -0.66 -5.53
C LEU A 78 -0.92 -0.40 -4.92
N GLU A 79 -1.98 -0.58 -5.69
CA GLU A 79 -3.35 -0.53 -5.19
C GLU A 79 -3.58 -1.52 -4.04
N PRO A 80 -4.16 -1.07 -2.90
CA PRO A 80 -4.47 -1.98 -1.79
C PRO A 80 -5.49 -3.04 -2.20
N CYS A 81 -5.17 -4.31 -1.95
CA CYS A 81 -6.03 -5.42 -2.39
C CYS A 81 -7.41 -5.43 -1.70
N THR A 82 -8.42 -5.90 -2.43
CA THR A 82 -9.79 -6.15 -1.91
C THR A 82 -10.03 -7.58 -1.48
N THR A 83 -9.27 -8.52 -2.03
CA THR A 83 -9.31 -9.93 -1.66
C THR A 83 -7.91 -10.50 -1.62
N ARG A 84 -7.70 -11.56 -0.84
CA ARG A 84 -6.46 -12.33 -0.83
C ARG A 84 -6.70 -13.72 -0.24
N ALA A 85 -5.99 -14.71 -0.75
CA ALA A 85 -6.11 -16.10 -0.28
C ALA A 85 -5.35 -16.36 1.03
N SER A 86 -4.30 -15.59 1.30
CA SER A 86 -3.35 -15.85 2.39
C SER A 86 -3.87 -15.48 3.79
N ARG A 87 -4.88 -14.60 3.88
CA ARG A 87 -5.39 -14.04 5.13
C ARG A 87 -6.88 -13.68 5.00
N PRO A 88 -7.64 -13.67 6.11
CA PRO A 88 -9.08 -13.42 6.07
C PRO A 88 -9.47 -11.97 5.83
N ARG A 89 -8.63 -10.99 6.21
CA ARG A 89 -8.88 -9.56 5.98
C ARG A 89 -8.01 -9.02 4.85
N SER A 90 -8.57 -8.26 3.93
CA SER A 90 -7.85 -7.57 2.84
C SER A 90 -7.14 -6.29 3.32
N CYS A 91 -6.28 -5.71 2.48
CA CYS A 91 -5.64 -4.44 2.81
C CYS A 91 -6.66 -3.30 2.92
N THR A 92 -7.68 -3.25 2.06
CA THR A 92 -8.74 -2.24 2.18
C THR A 92 -9.50 -2.37 3.50
N GLU A 93 -9.84 -3.59 3.94
CA GLU A 93 -10.48 -3.82 5.25
C GLU A 93 -9.61 -3.38 6.42
N LEU A 94 -8.29 -3.63 6.36
CA LEU A 94 -7.36 -3.20 7.39
C LEU A 94 -7.24 -1.67 7.46
N ILE A 95 -7.16 -0.99 6.31
CA ILE A 95 -7.11 0.48 6.22
C ILE A 95 -8.39 1.09 6.81
N LEU A 96 -9.56 0.55 6.44
CA LEU A 96 -10.85 1.02 6.94
C LEU A 96 -10.99 0.80 8.45
N ALA A 97 -10.56 -0.38 8.94
CA ALA A 97 -10.58 -0.69 10.37
C ALA A 97 -9.63 0.22 11.18
N ALA A 98 -8.51 0.66 10.59
CA ALA A 98 -7.60 1.63 11.20
C ALA A 98 -8.16 3.05 11.25
N GLY A 99 -9.29 3.33 10.56
CA GLY A 99 -9.90 4.66 10.52
C GLY A 99 -9.16 5.67 9.63
N ILE A 100 -8.23 5.21 8.78
CA ILE A 100 -7.49 6.05 7.84
C ILE A 100 -8.46 6.58 6.78
N ARG A 101 -8.39 7.89 6.51
CA ARG A 101 -9.31 8.60 5.60
C ARG A 101 -8.70 9.00 4.27
N ARG A 102 -7.41 8.78 4.07
CA ARG A 102 -6.73 9.10 2.82
C ARG A 102 -5.73 8.01 2.40
N VAL A 103 -5.82 7.60 1.15
CA VAL A 103 -4.97 6.60 0.52
C VAL A 103 -4.39 7.19 -0.76
N VAL A 104 -3.09 7.01 -0.96
CA VAL A 104 -2.40 7.44 -2.19
C VAL A 104 -1.62 6.27 -2.75
N PHE A 105 -1.77 5.97 -4.04
CA PHE A 105 -1.02 4.89 -4.66
C PHE A 105 -0.57 5.18 -6.09
N ALA A 106 0.50 4.51 -6.54
CA ALA A 106 1.12 4.78 -7.84
C ALA A 106 0.60 3.89 -8.96
N TRP A 107 0.42 2.59 -8.72
CA TRP A 107 0.06 1.64 -9.75
C TRP A 107 -1.19 0.85 -9.36
N ARG A 108 -2.21 0.84 -10.23
CA ARG A 108 -3.33 -0.11 -10.12
C ARG A 108 -2.82 -1.53 -10.29
N GLU A 109 -3.33 -2.45 -9.48
CA GLU A 109 -2.94 -3.85 -9.58
C GLU A 109 -3.29 -4.36 -10.98
N PRO A 110 -2.33 -4.91 -11.74
CA PRO A 110 -2.61 -5.46 -13.05
C PRO A 110 -3.36 -6.79 -12.91
N ASP A 111 -4.14 -7.16 -13.93
CA ASP A 111 -4.91 -8.41 -14.02
C ASP A 111 -4.00 -9.66 -14.21
N VAL A 112 -3.01 -9.83 -13.35
CA VAL A 112 -2.07 -10.97 -13.34
C VAL A 112 -2.49 -11.99 -12.29
N PHE A 113 -2.90 -11.53 -11.10
CA PHE A 113 -3.25 -12.40 -9.99
C PHE A 113 -4.70 -12.23 -9.52
N VAL A 114 -5.25 -11.02 -9.54
CA VAL A 114 -6.60 -10.70 -9.05
C VAL A 114 -7.17 -9.51 -9.83
N ASP A 115 -8.48 -9.52 -10.10
CA ASP A 115 -9.24 -8.33 -10.53
C ASP A 115 -9.50 -7.45 -9.29
N CYS A 116 -8.69 -6.40 -9.12
CA CYS A 116 -8.66 -5.59 -7.90
C CYS A 116 -9.56 -4.36 -8.05
N THR A 117 -10.42 -4.14 -7.05
CA THR A 117 -11.33 -2.98 -6.97
C THR A 117 -11.07 -2.15 -5.72
N GLY A 118 -9.79 -2.01 -5.36
CA GLY A 118 -9.33 -1.45 -4.09
C GLY A 118 -9.66 0.02 -3.95
N ALA A 119 -9.34 0.77 -4.99
CA ALA A 119 -9.63 2.20 -5.07
C ALA A 119 -11.13 2.47 -4.96
N GLU A 120 -11.96 1.67 -5.62
CA GLU A 120 -13.42 1.78 -5.62
C GLU A 120 -13.98 1.48 -4.22
N THR A 121 -13.55 0.36 -3.61
CA THR A 121 -13.98 -0.05 -2.26
C THR A 121 -13.68 1.03 -1.22
N LEU A 122 -12.50 1.65 -1.29
CA LEU A 122 -12.10 2.72 -0.39
C LEU A 122 -12.93 4.00 -0.61
N ARG A 123 -13.13 4.40 -1.87
CA ARG A 123 -13.96 5.57 -2.21
C ARG A 123 -15.41 5.42 -1.73
N ASP A 124 -16.00 4.25 -1.93
CA ASP A 124 -17.38 3.96 -1.50
C ASP A 124 -17.53 4.01 0.03
N ALA A 125 -16.46 3.73 0.77
CA ALA A 125 -16.39 3.88 2.22
C ALA A 125 -16.03 5.31 2.70
N GLY A 126 -15.93 6.27 1.78
CA GLY A 126 -15.65 7.68 2.07
C GLY A 126 -14.18 8.00 2.32
N VAL A 127 -13.25 7.15 1.87
CA VAL A 127 -11.80 7.43 1.88
C VAL A 127 -11.45 8.27 0.65
N GLU A 128 -10.66 9.33 0.85
CA GLU A 128 -10.04 10.05 -0.26
C GLU A 128 -8.96 9.16 -0.90
N VAL A 129 -9.13 8.85 -2.19
CA VAL A 129 -8.18 8.02 -2.94
C VAL A 129 -7.54 8.82 -4.07
N VAL A 130 -6.22 9.00 -4.00
CA VAL A 130 -5.41 9.68 -5.02
C VAL A 130 -4.54 8.68 -5.76
N GLU A 131 -4.66 8.67 -7.08
CA GLU A 131 -3.86 7.82 -7.97
C GLU A 131 -2.78 8.66 -8.64
N ILE A 132 -1.53 8.20 -8.61
CA ILE A 132 -0.39 8.89 -9.23
C ILE A 132 0.31 7.96 -10.23
N PRO A 133 -0.31 7.76 -11.42
CA PRO A 133 0.19 6.81 -12.43
C PRO A 133 1.55 7.18 -13.01
N SER A 134 2.01 8.42 -12.85
CA SER A 134 3.34 8.84 -13.29
C SER A 134 4.49 8.12 -12.56
N LEU A 135 4.24 7.56 -11.37
CA LEU A 135 5.21 6.74 -10.64
C LEU A 135 5.07 5.24 -10.88
N ALA A 136 3.99 4.79 -11.54
CA ALA A 136 3.78 3.38 -11.86
C ALA A 136 4.95 2.71 -12.60
N PRO A 137 5.67 3.37 -13.54
CA PRO A 137 6.84 2.74 -14.19
C PRO A 137 7.92 2.26 -13.21
N HIS A 138 8.17 2.99 -12.13
CA HIS A 138 9.16 2.59 -11.13
C HIS A 138 8.69 1.38 -10.30
N VAL A 139 7.38 1.30 -10.00
CA VAL A 139 6.80 0.14 -9.30
C VAL A 139 6.85 -1.09 -10.20
N ARG A 140 6.55 -0.92 -11.49
CA ARG A 140 6.64 -1.99 -12.50
C ARG A 140 8.05 -2.50 -12.67
N GLU A 141 9.06 -1.62 -12.66
CA GLU A 141 10.47 -2.00 -12.73
C GLU A 141 10.85 -2.97 -11.60
N VAL A 142 10.45 -2.67 -10.35
CA VAL A 142 10.70 -3.57 -9.20
C VAL A 142 10.03 -4.94 -9.39
N ASN A 143 8.87 -4.96 -10.05
CA ASN A 143 8.06 -6.14 -10.25
C ASN A 143 8.23 -6.82 -11.62
N ALA A 144 9.18 -6.36 -12.45
CA ALA A 144 9.32 -6.82 -13.84
C ALA A 144 9.51 -8.35 -13.95
N HIS A 145 10.20 -8.94 -12.97
CA HIS A 145 10.45 -10.37 -12.85
C HIS A 145 9.19 -11.25 -12.81
N LEU A 146 8.00 -10.68 -12.55
CA LEU A 146 6.73 -11.40 -12.53
C LEU A 146 6.07 -11.49 -13.93
N PHE A 147 6.55 -10.73 -14.90
CA PHE A 147 5.97 -10.62 -16.25
C PHE A 147 6.79 -11.31 -17.34
N ASP A 148 8.02 -11.70 -17.03
CA ASP A 148 8.96 -12.33 -17.97
C ASP A 148 8.85 -13.87 -18.00
N ALA A 149 7.71 -14.43 -17.59
CA ALA A 149 7.47 -15.88 -17.52
C ALA A 149 6.73 -16.45 -18.75
#